data_AF-A0A3L6ZWL3-F1
#
_entry.id   AF-A0A3L6ZWL3-F1
#
_cell.length_a   1.000
_cell.length_b   1.000
_cell.length_c   1.000
_cell.angle_alpha   90.00
_cell.angle_beta   90.00
_cell.angle_gamma   90.00
#
_symmetry.space_group_name_H-M   'P 1'
#
loop_
_entity.id
_entity.type
_entity.pdbx_description
1 polymer ?
#
loop_
_entity_poly.entity_id
_entity_poly.type
_entity_poly.pdbx_seq_one_letter_code
_entity_poly.pdbx_strand_id
1 'polypeptide(L)'
;MDRSLDTRVSQAVDAWLRWLPRWQPSTHRGRTRLCRRCFGSPIMAAVGLDHDVPHAVQHGLSTRIKAIVDDIVDDYTQRNLPLLQRELHEADLRRARQYRPERGLDPEFDGLPVDPEPVPGEPYLFTLAGLAGDEPADDEELPVPLTEDEKAALRTEIRLADECAIHAGKLVCISVETHRERIQAAVALYVEPQIEALLADLTLELDSPPSW
;
A
#
# COMPACT_ATOMS: atom_id res chain seq x y z
N MET A 1 19.76 -14.18 10.10
CA MET A 1 18.74 -13.19 9.69
C MET A 1 17.45 -13.91 9.28
N ASP A 2 17.55 -15.03 8.56
CA ASP A 2 16.42 -15.85 8.05
C ASP A 2 15.33 -16.22 9.07
N ARG A 3 15.68 -16.73 10.26
CA ARG A 3 14.66 -17.17 11.23
C ARG A 3 13.75 -16.05 11.74
N SER A 4 14.25 -14.80 11.73
CA SER A 4 13.45 -13.61 12.07
C SER A 4 12.53 -13.22 10.91
N LEU A 5 13.02 -13.32 9.67
CA LEU A 5 12.25 -13.03 8.47
C LEU A 5 11.08 -14.00 8.32
N ASP A 6 11.32 -15.31 8.41
CA ASP A 6 10.29 -16.34 8.30
C ASP A 6 9.19 -16.14 9.36
N THR A 7 9.59 -15.75 10.57
CA THR A 7 8.63 -15.43 11.65
C THR A 7 7.76 -14.23 11.28
N ARG A 8 8.35 -13.14 10.76
CA ARG A 8 7.60 -11.95 10.34
C ARG A 8 6.67 -12.24 9.16
N VAL A 9 7.13 -13.00 8.18
CA VAL A 9 6.32 -13.43 7.02
C VAL A 9 5.15 -14.29 7.48
N SER A 10 5.41 -15.29 8.34
CA SER A 10 4.36 -16.14 8.89
C SER A 10 3.31 -15.33 9.66
N GLN A 11 3.73 -14.37 10.51
CA GLN A 11 2.82 -13.47 11.22
C GLN A 11 1.99 -12.59 10.29
N ALA A 12 2.59 -12.07 9.21
CA ALA A 12 1.90 -11.27 8.21
C ALA A 12 0.85 -12.10 7.46
N VAL A 13 1.18 -13.34 7.09
CA VAL A 13 0.22 -14.27 6.48
C VAL A 13 -0.89 -14.62 7.47
N ASP A 14 -0.58 -14.92 8.73
CA ASP A 14 -1.58 -15.21 9.75
C ASP A 14 -2.52 -14.02 9.99
N ALA A 15 -2.01 -12.79 9.98
CA ALA A 15 -2.82 -11.59 10.08
C ALA A 15 -3.75 -11.41 8.89
N TRP A 16 -3.29 -11.72 7.68
CA TRP A 16 -4.13 -11.72 6.48
C TRP A 16 -5.20 -12.81 6.52
N LEU A 17 -4.84 -14.04 6.94
CA LEU A 17 -5.77 -15.16 7.10
C LEU A 17 -6.86 -14.86 8.13
N ARG A 18 -6.55 -14.15 9.23
CA ARG A 18 -7.54 -13.71 10.23
C ARG A 18 -8.49 -12.63 9.69
N TRP A 19 -8.03 -11.84 8.72
CA TRP A 19 -8.84 -10.78 8.09
C TRP A 19 -9.75 -11.34 6.99
N LEU A 20 -9.29 -12.34 6.23
CA LEU A 20 -9.94 -12.85 5.03
C LEU A 20 -11.44 -13.22 5.19
N PRO A 21 -11.90 -13.86 6.29
CA PRO A 21 -13.31 -14.18 6.48
C PRO A 21 -14.24 -12.97 6.58
N ARG A 22 -13.69 -11.77 6.84
CA ARG A 22 -14.43 -10.51 6.94
C ARG A 22 -14.41 -9.72 5.63
N TRP A 23 -13.58 -10.11 4.67
CA TRP A 23 -13.60 -9.50 3.35
C TRP A 23 -14.94 -9.82 2.67
N GLN A 24 -15.54 -8.85 2.00
CA GLN A 24 -16.73 -9.02 1.16
C GLN A 24 -16.50 -8.35 -0.21
N PRO A 25 -17.11 -8.89 -1.29
CA PRO A 25 -17.13 -8.23 -2.58
C PRO A 25 -17.76 -6.83 -2.49
N SER A 26 -17.11 -5.81 -3.05
CA SER A 26 -17.69 -4.47 -3.13
C SER A 26 -18.66 -4.38 -4.31
N THR A 27 -19.83 -3.78 -4.08
CA THR A 27 -20.83 -3.45 -5.11
C THR A 27 -20.58 -2.10 -5.77
N HIS A 28 -19.59 -1.33 -5.29
CA HIS A 28 -19.20 -0.05 -5.89
C HIS A 28 -18.25 -0.26 -7.08
N ARG A 29 -18.31 0.65 -8.07
CA ARG A 29 -17.38 0.64 -9.20
C ARG A 29 -15.94 0.72 -8.70
N GLY A 30 -15.18 -0.32 -8.96
CA GLY A 30 -13.77 -0.39 -8.63
C GLY A 30 -12.92 0.62 -9.41
N ARG A 31 -11.67 0.77 -8.97
CA ARG A 31 -10.66 1.63 -9.61
C ARG A 31 -10.45 1.21 -11.06
N THR A 32 -10.50 2.15 -12.01
CA THR A 32 -10.28 1.90 -13.45
C THR A 32 -8.82 1.60 -13.82
N ARG A 33 -7.86 1.95 -12.94
CA ARG A 33 -6.43 1.72 -13.17
C ARG A 33 -5.95 0.49 -12.41
N LEU A 34 -5.16 -0.34 -13.10
CA LEU A 34 -4.47 -1.48 -12.49
C LEU A 34 -3.52 -0.99 -11.39
N CYS A 35 -3.54 -1.67 -10.24
CA CYS A 35 -2.66 -1.36 -9.14
C CYS A 35 -1.21 -1.77 -9.47
N ARG A 36 -0.32 -0.78 -9.58
CA ARG A 36 1.12 -0.99 -9.88
C ARG A 36 1.87 -1.84 -8.84
N ARG A 37 1.31 -2.02 -7.64
CA ARG A 37 1.91 -2.82 -6.56
C ARG A 37 1.59 -4.31 -6.68
N CYS A 38 0.37 -4.63 -7.10
CA CYS A 38 -0.14 -6.01 -7.10
C CYS A 38 -0.06 -6.65 -8.49
N PHE A 39 -0.33 -5.86 -9.54
CA PHE A 39 -0.26 -6.37 -10.91
C PHE A 39 1.17 -6.73 -11.30
N GLY A 40 1.40 -7.98 -11.70
CA GLY A 40 2.74 -8.50 -12.01
C GLY A 40 3.67 -8.62 -10.81
N SER A 41 3.13 -8.61 -9.58
CA SER A 41 3.93 -8.73 -8.37
C SER A 41 4.55 -10.12 -8.24
N PRO A 42 5.89 -10.24 -8.07
CA PRO A 42 6.53 -11.53 -7.82
C PRO A 42 6.00 -12.22 -6.56
N ILE A 43 5.57 -11.45 -5.56
CA ILE A 43 4.98 -11.96 -4.32
C ILE A 43 3.66 -12.67 -4.64
N MET A 44 2.80 -12.09 -5.49
CA MET A 44 1.50 -12.70 -5.84
C MET A 44 1.69 -13.98 -6.66
N ALA A 45 2.67 -14.01 -7.57
CA ALA A 45 3.03 -15.22 -8.28
C ALA A 45 3.58 -16.31 -7.34
N ALA A 46 4.41 -15.94 -6.36
CA ALA A 46 4.97 -16.86 -5.36
C ALA A 46 3.92 -17.49 -4.44
N VAL A 47 2.74 -16.87 -4.27
CA VAL A 47 1.62 -17.46 -3.51
C VAL A 47 0.49 -17.98 -4.39
N GLY A 48 0.62 -17.87 -5.71
CA GLY A 48 -0.37 -18.34 -6.69
C GLY A 48 -1.70 -17.57 -6.63
N LEU A 49 -1.62 -16.26 -6.37
CA LEU A 49 -2.76 -15.33 -6.39
C LEU A 49 -2.66 -14.31 -7.54
N ASP A 50 -1.86 -14.61 -8.56
CA ASP A 50 -1.61 -13.75 -9.72
C ASP A 50 -2.74 -13.79 -10.77
N HIS A 51 -3.68 -14.72 -10.62
CA HIS A 51 -4.87 -14.88 -11.45
C HIS A 51 -6.11 -15.17 -10.58
N ASP A 52 -7.29 -14.84 -11.09
CA ASP A 52 -8.62 -15.26 -10.59
C ASP A 52 -8.93 -15.00 -9.10
N VAL A 53 -8.24 -14.04 -8.49
CA VAL A 53 -8.49 -13.60 -7.10
C VAL A 53 -8.81 -12.10 -7.07
N PRO A 54 -9.84 -11.66 -6.33
CA PRO A 54 -10.20 -10.25 -6.24
C PRO A 54 -9.02 -9.35 -5.83
N HIS A 55 -8.90 -8.19 -6.48
CA HIS A 55 -7.78 -7.27 -6.24
C HIS A 55 -7.63 -6.89 -4.76
N ALA A 56 -8.73 -6.63 -4.05
CA ALA A 56 -8.69 -6.26 -2.63
C ALA A 56 -8.06 -7.36 -1.76
N VAL A 57 -8.31 -8.63 -2.09
CA VAL A 57 -7.74 -9.79 -1.39
C VAL A 57 -6.23 -9.85 -1.62
N GLN A 58 -5.78 -9.72 -2.88
CA GLN A 58 -4.37 -9.64 -3.24
C GLN A 58 -3.67 -8.45 -2.56
N HIS A 59 -4.33 -7.29 -2.56
CA HIS A 59 -3.80 -6.06 -1.99
C HIS A 59 -3.60 -6.18 -0.49
N GLY A 60 -4.56 -6.80 0.22
CA GLY A 60 -4.44 -7.07 1.65
C GLY A 60 -3.19 -7.86 2.02
N LEU A 61 -2.82 -8.87 1.23
CA LEU A 61 -1.60 -9.66 1.46
C LEU A 61 -0.35 -8.88 1.05
N SER A 62 -0.36 -8.32 -0.16
CA SER A 62 0.78 -7.57 -0.73
C SER A 62 1.21 -6.40 0.16
N THR A 63 0.25 -5.70 0.78
CA THR A 63 0.57 -4.58 1.66
C THR A 63 1.34 -5.01 2.90
N ARG A 64 0.90 -6.08 3.56
CA ARG A 64 1.55 -6.64 4.75
C ARG A 64 2.93 -7.19 4.46
N ILE A 65 3.07 -7.92 3.35
CA ILE A 65 4.36 -8.52 2.97
C ILE A 65 5.37 -7.43 2.58
N LYS A 66 4.97 -6.42 1.82
CA LYS A 66 5.90 -5.36 1.46
C LYS A 66 6.28 -4.45 2.64
N ALA A 67 5.43 -4.28 3.65
CA ALA A 67 5.83 -3.61 4.89
C ALA A 67 7.06 -4.27 5.55
N ILE A 68 7.20 -5.60 5.47
CA ILE A 68 8.38 -6.31 5.96
C ILE A 68 9.65 -5.88 5.20
N VAL A 69 9.56 -5.73 3.88
CA VAL A 69 10.67 -5.28 3.03
C VAL A 69 11.03 -3.83 3.34
N ASP A 70 10.02 -2.96 3.42
CA ASP A 70 10.19 -1.55 3.74
C ASP A 70 10.92 -1.38 5.10
N ASP A 71 10.48 -2.09 6.14
CA ASP A 71 11.14 -2.11 7.46
C ASP A 71 12.61 -2.58 7.42
N ILE A 72 12.95 -3.56 6.57
CA ILE A 72 14.32 -4.07 6.44
C ILE A 72 15.21 -3.02 5.77
N VAL A 73 14.69 -2.37 4.73
CA VAL A 73 15.40 -1.31 4.01
C VAL A 73 15.58 -0.10 4.93
N ASP A 74 14.59 0.24 5.73
CA ASP A 74 14.67 1.33 6.70
C ASP A 74 15.73 1.05 7.77
N ASP A 75 15.75 -0.15 8.38
CA ASP A 75 16.78 -0.54 9.35
C ASP A 75 18.19 -0.55 8.73
N TYR A 76 18.31 -1.02 7.48
CA TYR A 76 19.57 -0.98 6.74
C TYR A 76 20.03 0.46 6.47
N THR A 77 19.12 1.32 6.05
CA THR A 77 19.39 2.73 5.73
C THR A 77 19.85 3.47 6.98
N GLN A 78 19.13 3.31 8.10
CA GLN A 78 19.48 3.94 9.38
C GLN A 78 20.87 3.54 9.89
N ARG A 79 21.28 2.28 9.68
CA ARG A 79 22.55 1.75 10.20
C ARG A 79 23.75 2.00 9.30
N ASN A 80 23.54 2.03 7.99
CA ASN A 80 24.63 1.95 7.01
C ASN A 80 24.72 3.16 6.08
N LEU A 81 23.65 3.93 5.92
CA LEU A 81 23.52 4.96 4.88
C LEU A 81 23.24 6.34 5.52
N PRO A 82 24.22 6.93 6.22
CA PRO A 82 23.99 8.12 7.04
C PRO A 82 23.61 9.36 6.22
N LEU A 83 24.13 9.51 4.99
CA LEU A 83 23.82 10.66 4.15
C LEU A 83 22.38 10.55 3.62
N LEU A 84 21.99 9.39 3.08
CA LEU A 84 20.64 9.10 2.65
C LEU A 84 19.64 9.23 3.80
N GLN A 85 19.98 8.70 4.98
CA GLN A 85 19.13 8.81 6.17
C GLN A 85 18.90 10.27 6.57
N ARG A 86 19.94 11.12 6.52
CA ARG A 86 19.81 12.56 6.78
C ARG A 86 18.86 13.20 5.77
N GLU A 87 19.07 12.97 4.47
CA GLU A 87 18.23 13.56 3.42
C GLU A 87 16.77 13.11 3.51
N LEU A 88 16.52 11.83 3.82
CA LEU A 88 15.16 11.31 4.03
C LEU A 88 14.50 11.96 5.25
N HIS A 89 15.23 12.06 6.37
CA HIS A 89 14.73 12.69 7.59
C HIS A 89 14.38 14.17 7.36
N GLU A 90 15.27 14.92 6.70
CA GLU A 90 14.98 16.32 6.35
C GLU A 90 13.79 16.45 5.39
N ALA A 91 13.66 15.53 4.42
CA ALA A 91 12.50 15.50 3.54
C ALA A 91 11.20 15.23 4.30
N ASP A 92 11.22 14.35 5.31
CA ASP A 92 10.05 14.07 6.13
C ASP A 92 9.71 15.23 7.07
N LEU A 93 10.71 15.91 7.64
CA LEU A 93 10.49 17.13 8.41
C LEU A 93 9.84 18.23 7.55
N ARG A 94 10.31 18.43 6.31
CA ARG A 94 9.69 19.38 5.37
C ARG A 94 8.25 18.98 5.05
N ARG A 95 8.00 17.71 4.74
CA ARG A 95 6.64 17.21 4.47
C ARG A 95 5.70 17.34 5.68
N ALA A 96 6.21 17.18 6.89
CA ALA A 96 5.42 17.28 8.12
C ALA A 96 5.07 18.73 8.50
N ARG A 97 5.84 19.71 8.03
CA ARG A 97 5.54 21.13 8.20
C ARG A 97 4.40 21.61 7.32
N GLN A 98 4.15 20.92 6.21
CA GLN A 98 3.10 21.25 5.26
C GLN A 98 1.80 20.53 5.62
N TYR A 99 0.69 21.27 5.74
CA TYR A 99 -0.61 20.66 5.99
C TYR A 99 -1.03 19.77 4.81
N ARG A 100 -1.19 18.47 5.06
CA ARG A 100 -1.51 17.41 4.08
C ARG A 100 -2.70 16.57 4.57
N PRO A 101 -3.95 16.97 4.29
CA PRO A 101 -5.15 16.33 4.84
C PRO A 101 -5.29 14.85 4.44
N GLU A 102 -4.65 14.41 3.36
CA GLU A 102 -4.67 13.04 2.85
C GLU A 102 -3.64 12.08 3.49
N ARG A 103 -2.72 12.56 4.33
CA ARG A 103 -1.63 11.74 4.90
C ARG A 103 -1.87 11.34 6.36
N GLY A 104 -1.31 10.18 6.74
CA GLY A 104 -1.39 9.67 8.12
C GLY A 104 -2.75 9.10 8.50
N LEU A 105 -3.61 8.91 7.51
CA LEU A 105 -4.91 8.28 7.64
C LEU A 105 -4.75 6.77 7.83
N ASP A 106 -5.63 6.16 8.64
CA ASP A 106 -5.69 4.71 8.73
C ASP A 106 -6.01 4.11 7.34
N PRO A 107 -5.59 2.86 7.05
CA PRO A 107 -5.74 2.26 5.72
C PRO A 107 -7.17 2.26 5.17
N GLU A 108 -8.18 2.35 6.04
CA GLU A 108 -9.60 2.44 5.71
C GLU A 108 -10.05 3.81 5.18
N PHE A 109 -9.26 4.87 5.38
CA PHE A 109 -9.56 6.24 4.95
C PHE A 109 -8.64 6.74 3.82
N ASP A 110 -7.64 5.96 3.41
CA ASP A 110 -6.74 6.30 2.30
C ASP A 110 -7.52 6.39 0.96
N GLY A 111 -7.53 7.58 0.36
CA GLY A 111 -8.17 7.85 -0.94
C GLY A 111 -9.63 8.29 -0.91
N LEU A 112 -10.22 8.53 0.27
CA LEU A 112 -11.54 9.19 0.38
C LEU A 112 -11.46 10.67 -0.05
N PRO A 113 -12.55 11.23 -0.62
CA PRO A 113 -12.60 12.66 -0.92
C PRO A 113 -12.47 13.48 0.36
N VAL A 114 -11.49 14.39 0.37
CA VAL A 114 -11.12 15.22 1.53
C VAL A 114 -12.18 16.26 1.85
N ASP A 115 -12.83 16.81 0.83
CA ASP A 115 -13.88 17.82 0.97
C ASP A 115 -15.21 17.32 0.37
N PRO A 116 -16.36 17.68 0.96
CA PRO A 116 -17.68 17.39 0.40
C PRO A 116 -17.95 18.21 -0.86
N GLU A 117 -18.87 17.72 -1.71
CA GLU A 117 -19.30 18.43 -2.91
C GLU A 117 -20.10 19.69 -2.52
N PRO A 118 -19.80 20.88 -3.08
CA PRO A 118 -20.44 22.11 -2.67
C PRO A 118 -21.93 22.15 -3.08
N VAL A 119 -22.79 22.58 -2.15
CA VAL A 119 -24.22 22.76 -2.38
C VAL A 119 -24.49 24.20 -2.87
N PRO A 120 -25.18 24.39 -4.01
CA PRO A 120 -25.47 25.73 -4.53
C PRO A 120 -26.27 26.58 -3.53
N GLY A 121 -25.75 27.77 -3.18
CA GLY A 121 -26.43 28.74 -2.32
C GLY A 121 -26.05 28.70 -0.84
N GLU A 122 -25.24 27.73 -0.42
CA GLU A 122 -24.68 27.70 0.94
C GLU A 122 -23.32 28.42 1.00
N PRO A 123 -23.08 29.27 2.02
CA PRO A 123 -21.78 29.91 2.20
C PRO A 123 -20.77 28.90 2.75
N TYR A 124 -19.88 28.41 1.89
CA TYR A 124 -18.68 27.68 2.33
C TYR A 124 -17.58 28.67 2.69
N LEU A 125 -17.01 28.56 3.90
CA LEU A 125 -15.99 29.49 4.39
C LEU A 125 -14.55 29.11 3.99
N PHE A 126 -14.24 27.84 3.71
CA PHE A 126 -12.95 27.35 3.18
C PHE A 126 -13.03 25.82 2.97
N THR A 127 -12.24 25.26 2.05
CA THR A 127 -12.09 23.79 1.86
C THR A 127 -10.79 23.33 2.52
N LEU A 128 -10.72 22.09 3.02
CA LEU A 128 -9.48 21.51 3.58
C LEU A 128 -8.39 21.45 2.50
N ALA A 129 -8.77 21.16 1.26
CA ALA A 129 -7.89 21.26 0.10
C ALA A 129 -7.44 22.70 -0.18
N GLY A 130 -8.29 23.70 0.07
CA GLY A 130 -7.97 25.13 -0.05
C GLY A 130 -6.98 25.57 1.02
N LEU A 131 -7.16 25.15 2.27
CA LEU A 131 -6.21 25.37 3.37
C LEU A 131 -4.84 24.75 3.11
N ALA A 132 -4.77 23.58 2.46
CA ALA A 132 -3.52 22.96 2.06
C ALA A 132 -2.80 23.72 0.91
N GLY A 133 -3.52 24.58 0.17
CA GLY A 133 -2.98 25.38 -0.94
C GLY A 133 -2.72 26.86 -0.61
N ASP A 134 -3.30 27.38 0.47
CA ASP A 134 -3.19 28.78 0.91
C ASP A 134 -2.06 29.02 1.93
N GLU A 135 -1.30 27.99 2.32
CA GLU A 135 -0.03 28.22 3.00
C GLU A 135 0.86 29.01 2.05
N PRO A 136 1.21 30.29 2.37
CA PRO A 136 2.20 30.98 1.57
C PRO A 136 3.41 30.07 1.53
N ALA A 137 3.99 29.89 0.35
CA ALA A 137 5.37 29.47 0.29
C ALA A 137 6.12 30.58 1.03
N ASP A 138 6.31 30.41 2.34
CA ASP A 138 7.42 31.06 3.02
C ASP A 138 8.63 30.82 2.12
N ASP A 139 9.56 31.77 2.08
CA ASP A 139 10.90 31.51 1.57
C ASP A 139 11.51 30.41 2.45
N GLU A 140 11.02 29.16 2.30
CA GLU A 140 11.54 27.97 2.92
C GLU A 140 12.99 27.97 2.49
N GLU A 141 13.89 28.05 3.46
CA GLU A 141 15.32 27.89 3.23
C GLU A 141 15.52 26.63 2.40
N LEU A 142 15.68 26.84 1.08
CA LEU A 142 15.97 25.77 0.15
C LEU A 142 17.19 25.07 0.74
N PRO A 143 17.13 23.74 0.92
CA PRO A 143 18.21 23.02 1.58
C PRO A 143 19.52 23.37 0.90
N VAL A 144 20.55 23.62 1.72
CA VAL A 144 21.88 23.98 1.23
C VAL A 144 22.27 22.94 0.17
N PRO A 145 22.61 23.37 -1.05
CA PRO A 145 22.85 22.42 -2.13
C PRO A 145 24.03 21.53 -1.76
N LEU A 146 23.83 20.21 -1.89
CA LEU A 146 24.88 19.23 -1.67
C LEU A 146 26.10 19.54 -2.54
N THR A 147 27.28 19.34 -1.96
CA THR A 147 28.53 19.35 -2.71
C THR A 147 28.55 18.21 -3.74
N GLU A 148 29.43 18.30 -4.75
CA GLU A 148 29.53 17.23 -5.75
C GLU A 148 29.97 15.89 -5.14
N ASP A 149 30.82 15.93 -4.12
CA ASP A 149 31.26 14.74 -3.37
C ASP A 149 30.09 14.13 -2.58
N GLU A 150 29.26 14.94 -1.91
CA GLU A 150 28.05 14.47 -1.24
C GLU A 150 27.04 13.90 -2.24
N LYS A 151 26.85 14.52 -3.41
CA LYS A 151 25.98 13.96 -4.46
C LYS A 151 26.49 12.60 -4.94
N ALA A 152 27.81 12.43 -5.10
CA ALA A 152 28.40 11.16 -5.51
C ALA A 152 28.22 10.09 -4.42
N ALA A 153 28.43 10.44 -3.14
CA ALA A 153 28.18 9.58 -2.00
C ALA A 153 26.70 9.19 -1.91
N LEU A 154 25.77 10.14 -2.04
CA LEU A 154 24.34 9.90 -1.98
C LEU A 154 23.86 8.95 -3.09
N ARG A 155 24.35 9.10 -4.33
CA ARG A 155 24.06 8.15 -5.42
C ARG A 155 24.53 6.74 -5.08
N THR A 156 25.65 6.61 -4.39
CA THR A 156 26.18 5.32 -3.94
C THR A 156 25.28 4.72 -2.86
N GLU A 157 24.86 5.52 -1.88
CA GLU A 157 23.96 5.06 -0.82
C GLU A 157 22.58 4.68 -1.34
N ILE A 158 22.00 5.44 -2.28
CA ILE A 158 20.74 5.09 -2.95
C ILE A 158 20.85 3.73 -3.66
N ARG A 159 21.97 3.47 -4.35
CA ARG A 159 22.19 2.17 -5.00
C ARG A 159 22.28 1.04 -3.97
N LEU A 160 22.94 1.25 -2.83
CA LEU A 160 23.02 0.24 -1.77
C LEU A 160 21.65 -0.04 -1.13
N ALA A 161 20.81 0.99 -0.94
CA ALA A 161 19.44 0.82 -0.48
C ALA A 161 18.60 0.00 -1.47
N ASP A 162 18.75 0.25 -2.78
CA ASP A 162 18.06 -0.52 -3.83
C ASP A 162 18.53 -1.99 -3.87
N GLU A 163 19.84 -2.23 -3.76
CA GLU A 163 20.39 -3.59 -3.65
C GLU A 163 19.84 -4.33 -2.41
N CYS A 164 19.71 -3.63 -1.28
CA CYS A 164 19.07 -4.16 -0.07
C CYS A 164 17.60 -4.53 -0.32
N ALA A 165 16.83 -3.63 -0.95
CA ALA A 165 15.43 -3.85 -1.27
C ALA A 165 15.23 -5.07 -2.18
N ILE A 166 16.06 -5.19 -3.23
CA ILE A 166 16.04 -6.34 -4.14
C ILE A 166 16.36 -7.64 -3.40
N HIS A 167 17.37 -7.62 -2.52
CA HIS A 167 17.76 -8.81 -1.76
C HIS A 167 16.67 -9.23 -0.76
N ALA A 168 16.15 -8.29 0.03
CA ALA A 168 15.06 -8.52 0.98
C ALA A 168 13.80 -9.02 0.27
N GLY A 169 13.44 -8.42 -0.88
CA GLY A 169 12.30 -8.86 -1.68
C GLY A 169 12.41 -10.31 -2.16
N LYS A 170 13.60 -10.74 -2.59
CA LYS A 170 13.85 -12.15 -2.98
C LYS A 170 13.69 -13.10 -1.80
N LEU A 171 14.26 -12.79 -0.65
CA LEU A 171 14.15 -13.63 0.54
C LEU A 171 12.70 -13.74 1.02
N VAL A 172 11.96 -12.64 0.97
CA VAL A 172 10.53 -12.62 1.31
C VAL A 172 9.71 -13.48 0.33
N CYS A 173 10.03 -13.47 -0.97
CA CYS A 173 9.36 -14.33 -1.96
C CYS A 173 9.59 -15.82 -1.67
N ILE A 174 10.82 -16.20 -1.31
CA ILE A 174 11.15 -17.58 -0.93
C ILE A 174 10.39 -17.98 0.35
N SER A 175 10.38 -17.09 1.35
CA SER A 175 9.72 -17.34 2.63
C SER A 175 8.20 -17.47 2.48
N VAL A 176 7.55 -16.57 1.72
CA VAL A 176 6.09 -16.56 1.54
C VAL A 176 5.60 -17.76 0.73
N GLU A 177 6.42 -18.28 -0.18
CA GLU A 177 6.07 -19.47 -0.98
C GLU A 177 5.79 -20.69 -0.10
N THR A 178 6.44 -20.81 1.06
CA THR A 178 6.18 -21.89 2.04
C THR A 178 4.75 -21.87 2.60
N HIS A 179 4.02 -20.75 2.45
CA HIS A 179 2.64 -20.59 2.88
C HIS A 179 1.61 -20.71 1.74
N ARG A 180 2.04 -21.01 0.50
CA ARG A 180 1.19 -21.05 -0.71
C ARG A 180 -0.08 -21.88 -0.52
N GLU A 181 0.06 -23.13 -0.08
CA GLU A 181 -1.08 -24.05 0.09
C GLU A 181 -2.10 -23.51 1.11
N ARG A 182 -1.61 -22.97 2.24
CA ARG A 182 -2.46 -22.41 3.29
C ARG A 182 -3.21 -21.16 2.81
N ILE A 183 -2.56 -20.34 2.00
CA ILE A 183 -3.15 -19.15 1.40
C ILE A 183 -4.25 -19.55 0.40
N GLN A 184 -3.95 -20.47 -0.52
CA GLN A 184 -4.91 -20.92 -1.54
C GLN A 184 -6.12 -21.61 -0.90
N ALA A 185 -5.91 -22.47 0.10
CA ALA A 185 -7.00 -23.10 0.83
C ALA A 185 -7.93 -22.08 1.51
N ALA A 186 -7.38 -20.99 2.05
CA ALA A 186 -8.18 -19.94 2.66
C ALA A 186 -8.97 -19.11 1.63
N VAL A 187 -8.40 -18.88 0.44
CA VAL A 187 -9.13 -18.23 -0.67
C VAL A 187 -10.32 -19.09 -1.09
N ALA A 188 -10.11 -20.38 -1.33
CA ALA A 188 -11.20 -21.30 -1.67
C ALA A 188 -12.27 -21.39 -0.57
N LEU A 189 -11.85 -21.34 0.70
CA LEU A 189 -12.78 -21.45 1.83
C LEU A 189 -13.61 -20.17 2.07
N TYR A 190 -13.02 -18.98 1.87
CA TYR A 190 -13.64 -17.73 2.30
C TYR A 190 -13.98 -16.77 1.17
N VAL A 191 -13.26 -16.78 0.06
CA VAL A 191 -13.42 -15.79 -1.02
C VAL A 191 -14.36 -16.31 -2.09
N GLU A 192 -14.12 -17.53 -2.59
CA GLU A 192 -14.95 -18.14 -3.64
C GLU A 192 -16.44 -18.18 -3.27
N PRO A 193 -16.86 -18.63 -2.06
CA PRO A 193 -18.28 -18.69 -1.71
C PRO A 193 -18.96 -17.31 -1.68
N GLN A 194 -18.21 -16.27 -1.34
CA GLN A 194 -18.75 -14.91 -1.30
C GLN A 194 -18.91 -14.31 -2.71
N ILE A 195 -18.03 -14.68 -3.64
CA ILE A 195 -18.17 -14.32 -5.05
C ILE A 195 -19.38 -15.06 -5.64
N GLU A 196 -19.53 -16.36 -5.35
CA GLU A 196 -20.68 -17.15 -5.81
C GLU A 196 -22.00 -16.58 -5.29
N ALA A 197 -22.06 -16.19 -4.02
CA ALA A 197 -23.24 -15.55 -3.43
C ALA A 197 -23.58 -14.24 -4.15
N LEU A 198 -22.59 -13.36 -4.39
CA LEU A 198 -22.80 -12.12 -5.14
C LEU A 198 -23.31 -12.40 -6.56
N LEU A 199 -22.73 -13.38 -7.26
CA LEU A 199 -23.16 -13.72 -8.62
C LEU A 199 -24.60 -14.27 -8.64
N ALA A 200 -24.97 -15.10 -7.66
CA ALA A 200 -26.32 -15.62 -7.53
C ALA A 200 -27.34 -14.49 -7.27
N ASP A 201 -27.01 -13.55 -6.39
CA ASP A 201 -27.85 -12.38 -6.11
C ASP A 201 -28.04 -11.51 -7.36
N LEU A 202 -26.95 -11.25 -8.11
CA LEU A 202 -27.01 -10.50 -9.37
C LEU A 202 -27.86 -11.19 -10.44
N THR A 203 -27.80 -12.53 -10.54
CA THR A 203 -28.67 -13.27 -11.47
C THR A 203 -30.14 -13.10 -11.11
N LEU A 204 -30.50 -13.16 -9.82
CA LEU A 204 -31.88 -13.00 -9.37
C LEU A 204 -32.43 -11.59 -9.63
N GLU A 205 -31.61 -10.56 -9.43
CA GLU A 205 -32.00 -9.17 -9.71
C GLU A 205 -32.16 -8.90 -11.21
N LEU A 206 -31.32 -9.50 -12.07
CA LEU A 206 -31.37 -9.32 -13.52
C LEU A 206 -32.48 -10.14 -14.20
N ASP A 207 -32.82 -11.31 -13.67
CA ASP A 207 -33.87 -12.19 -14.19
C ASP A 207 -35.29 -11.81 -13.70
N SER A 208 -35.40 -10.82 -12.80
CA SER A 208 -36.69 -10.28 -12.38
C SER A 208 -37.27 -9.38 -13.49
N PRO A 209 -38.42 -9.71 -14.09
CA PRO A 209 -39.02 -8.85 -15.12
C PRO A 209 -39.31 -7.47 -14.53
N PRO A 210 -39.12 -6.37 -15.29
CA PRO A 210 -39.49 -5.04 -14.80
C PRO A 210 -40.97 -5.09 -14.43
N SER A 211 -41.27 -4.84 -13.16
CA SER A 211 -42.65 -4.67 -12.74
C SER A 211 -43.16 -3.35 -13.33
N TRP A 212 -44.00 -3.47 -14.36
CA TRP A 212 -44.83 -2.39 -14.90
C TRP A 212 -46.29 -2.68 -14.61
#